data_AF-A0A940QEC7-F1
#
_entry.id   AF-A0A940QEC7-F1
#
_cell.length_a   1.000
_cell.length_b   1.000
_cell.length_c   1.000
_cell.angle_alpha   90.00
_cell.angle_beta   90.00
_cell.angle_gamma   90.00
#
_symmetry.space_group_name_H-M   'P 1'
#
loop_
_entity.id
_entity.type
_entity.pdbx_description
1 polymer ?
#
loop_
_entity_poly.entity_id
_entity_poly.type
_entity_poly.pdbx_seq_one_letter_code
_entity_poly.pdbx_strand_id
1 'polypeptide(L)'
;MFYHASPVKGIETLEPRISNHGIPQIYFSTRRENVLVYLSNAVEKYCKSVDYSHTGSYYKWASYGFTAEGLLRVEEYYPNATEDTYRGGSGWIYSLQELEQGEAMKDIPFAYTSRVPVKVEAVEFIPDAYEAILQAEREGKLVIKRYETASEANLQWIARTIPQEYDEAADRPEYQLFLKAKFPEILKNK
;
A
#
# COMPACT_ATOMS: atom_id res chain seq x y z
N MET A 1 -9.20 13.80 -8.98
CA MET A 1 -8.22 12.68 -8.88
C MET A 1 -7.37 12.82 -7.63
N PHE A 2 -6.92 11.71 -7.06
CA PHE A 2 -6.20 11.61 -5.79
C PHE A 2 -4.79 11.08 -6.04
N TYR A 3 -3.77 11.81 -5.61
CA TYR A 3 -2.39 11.36 -5.59
C TYR A 3 -2.20 10.28 -4.51
N HIS A 4 -1.21 9.40 -4.71
CA HIS A 4 -0.78 8.49 -3.64
C HIS A 4 -0.54 9.26 -2.34
N ALA A 5 -1.05 8.77 -1.22
CA ALA A 5 -0.91 9.48 0.04
C ALA A 5 0.57 9.74 0.40
N SER A 6 0.82 10.80 1.15
CA SER A 6 2.17 11.24 1.53
C SER A 6 2.24 11.65 3.00
N PRO A 7 3.32 11.31 3.72
CA PRO A 7 3.53 11.80 5.08
C PRO A 7 3.92 13.29 5.11
N VAL A 8 4.32 13.87 3.97
CA VAL A 8 4.79 15.25 3.86
C VAL A 8 3.61 16.19 3.71
N LYS A 9 3.52 17.19 4.59
CA LYS A 9 2.55 18.30 4.51
C LYS A 9 3.03 19.40 3.55
N GLY A 10 2.09 20.11 2.92
CA GLY A 10 2.36 21.36 2.21
C GLY A 10 2.97 21.15 0.82
N ILE A 11 2.71 20.01 0.18
CA ILE A 11 3.07 19.82 -1.22
C ILE A 11 2.13 20.67 -2.09
N GLU A 12 2.68 21.68 -2.76
CA GLU A 12 1.93 22.54 -3.68
C GLU A 12 2.00 22.05 -5.13
N THR A 13 3.10 21.38 -5.49
CA THR A 13 3.33 20.79 -6.81
C THR A 13 3.87 19.38 -6.65
N LEU A 14 3.21 18.43 -7.31
CA LEU A 14 3.64 17.05 -7.39
C LEU A 14 4.61 16.92 -8.57
N GLU A 15 5.78 16.35 -8.29
CA GLU A 15 6.83 16.15 -9.28
C GLU A 15 6.87 14.68 -9.71
N PRO A 16 7.06 14.36 -11.01
CA PRO A 16 7.28 13.00 -11.48
C PRO A 16 8.52 12.40 -10.80
N ARG A 17 8.37 11.20 -10.22
CA ARG A 17 9.47 10.48 -9.56
C ARG A 17 9.60 9.09 -10.14
N ILE A 18 10.83 8.59 -10.17
CA ILE A 18 11.10 7.21 -10.57
C ILE A 18 10.53 6.30 -9.46
N SER A 19 9.57 5.47 -9.85
CA SER A 19 9.04 4.37 -9.03
C SER A 19 9.60 3.03 -9.58
N ASN A 20 8.97 1.91 -9.21
CA ASN A 20 9.37 0.56 -9.61
C ASN A 20 9.36 0.32 -11.14
N HIS A 21 8.66 1.17 -11.91
CA HIS A 21 8.54 1.05 -13.36
C HIS A 21 9.67 1.74 -14.15
N GLY A 22 10.66 2.33 -13.47
CA GLY A 22 11.85 2.93 -14.10
C GLY A 22 11.61 4.24 -14.87
N ILE A 23 10.35 4.66 -15.01
CA ILE A 23 9.95 5.90 -15.68
C ILE A 23 9.52 6.92 -14.61
N PRO A 24 10.00 8.18 -14.66
CA PRO A 24 9.50 9.23 -13.78
C PRO A 24 8.02 9.52 -14.04
N GLN A 25 7.16 9.22 -13.06
CA GLN A 25 5.71 9.42 -13.16
C GLN A 25 5.10 9.83 -11.83
N ILE A 26 3.97 10.52 -11.91
CA ILE A 26 3.05 10.78 -10.78
C ILE A 26 1.88 9.82 -10.95
N TYR A 27 1.47 9.15 -9.87
CA TYR A 27 0.36 8.22 -9.88
C TYR A 27 -0.86 8.81 -9.18
N PHE A 28 -2.00 8.71 -9.86
CA PHE A 28 -3.29 9.18 -9.40
C PHE A 28 -4.33 8.08 -9.45
N SER A 29 -5.37 8.22 -8.64
CA SER A 29 -6.60 7.47 -8.80
C SER A 29 -7.83 8.38 -8.91
N THR A 30 -8.85 7.97 -9.65
CA THR A 30 -10.16 8.62 -9.60
C THR A 30 -10.98 8.23 -8.37
N ARG A 31 -10.53 7.26 -7.57
CA ARG A 31 -11.16 6.87 -6.29
C ARG A 31 -10.26 7.22 -5.11
N ARG A 32 -10.83 7.85 -4.08
CA ARG A 32 -10.09 8.27 -2.87
C ARG A 32 -9.57 7.06 -2.10
N GLU A 33 -10.38 6.02 -2.02
CA GLU A 33 -10.11 4.84 -1.20
C GLU A 33 -8.89 4.07 -1.72
N ASN A 34 -8.64 4.12 -3.03
CA ASN A 34 -7.50 3.48 -3.67
C ASN A 34 -6.14 4.02 -3.18
N VAL A 35 -6.10 5.21 -2.58
CA VAL A 35 -4.85 5.81 -2.10
C VAL A 35 -4.61 5.62 -0.60
N LEU A 36 -5.57 5.06 0.13
CA LEU A 36 -5.45 4.82 1.59
C LEU A 36 -4.32 3.84 1.92
N VAL A 37 -4.06 2.86 1.06
CA VAL A 37 -3.00 1.86 1.24
C VAL A 37 -1.59 2.46 1.23
N TYR A 38 -1.42 3.70 0.76
CA TYR A 38 -0.13 4.38 0.76
C TYR A 38 0.14 5.19 2.03
N LEU A 39 -0.81 5.26 2.97
CA LEU A 39 -0.63 5.94 4.26
C LEU A 39 0.27 5.17 5.25
N SER A 40 0.58 3.91 4.97
CA SER A 40 1.47 3.08 5.79
C SER A 40 2.26 2.11 4.93
N ASN A 41 3.46 1.74 5.40
CA ASN A 41 4.24 0.65 4.86
C ASN A 41 4.49 -0.36 5.98
N ALA A 42 3.99 -1.59 5.82
CA ALA A 42 4.06 -2.64 6.83
C ALA A 42 5.50 -2.96 7.26
N VAL A 43 6.43 -2.99 6.31
CA VAL A 43 7.85 -3.30 6.55
C VAL A 43 8.50 -2.19 7.37
N GLU A 44 8.34 -0.94 6.94
CA GLU A 44 8.86 0.24 7.65
C GLU A 44 8.30 0.32 9.08
N LYS A 45 6.98 0.15 9.22
CA LYS A 45 6.30 0.23 10.51
C LYS A 45 6.83 -0.84 11.47
N TYR A 46 6.97 -2.08 11.00
CA TYR A 46 7.52 -3.16 11.83
C TYR A 46 8.98 -2.92 12.19
N CYS A 47 9.83 -2.57 11.22
CA CYS A 47 11.25 -2.29 11.47
C CYS A 47 11.44 -1.19 12.53
N LYS A 48 10.67 -0.10 12.44
CA LYS A 48 10.69 0.96 13.46
C LYS A 48 10.23 0.49 14.84
N SER A 49 9.26 -0.42 14.91
CA SER A 49 8.76 -0.94 16.20
C SER A 49 9.77 -1.81 16.96
N VAL A 50 10.80 -2.30 16.26
CA VAL A 50 11.88 -3.12 16.85
C VAL A 50 13.24 -2.42 16.78
N ASP A 51 13.25 -1.09 16.60
CA ASP A 51 14.45 -0.25 16.50
C ASP A 51 15.48 -0.76 15.47
N TYR A 52 15.01 -1.37 14.37
CA TYR A 52 15.89 -1.85 13.31
C TYR A 52 16.51 -0.68 12.54
N SER A 53 17.84 -0.61 12.53
CA SER A 53 18.59 0.40 11.81
C SER A 53 18.61 0.11 10.31
N HIS A 54 17.98 0.96 9.51
CA HIS A 54 17.96 0.88 8.06
C HIS A 54 18.30 2.22 7.41
N THR A 55 19.04 2.19 6.31
CA THR A 55 19.33 3.37 5.49
C THR A 55 18.71 3.22 4.11
N GLY A 56 18.01 4.25 3.65
CA GLY A 56 17.31 4.24 2.37
C GLY A 56 15.82 3.92 2.51
N SER A 57 15.20 3.59 1.38
CA SER A 57 13.77 3.24 1.34
C SER A 57 13.57 1.83 1.88
N TYR A 58 12.53 1.64 2.70
CA TYR A 58 12.06 0.29 3.05
C TYR A 58 11.37 -0.34 1.84
N TYR A 59 11.53 -1.66 1.67
CA TYR A 59 10.69 -2.40 0.75
C TYR A 59 9.20 -2.15 1.05
N LYS A 60 8.39 -2.06 0.00
CA LYS A 60 6.94 -1.88 0.14
C LYS A 60 6.26 -3.23 0.04
N TRP A 61 5.82 -3.76 1.17
CA TRP A 61 4.94 -4.92 1.19
C TRP A 61 3.50 -4.49 0.93
N ALA A 62 2.84 -5.15 -0.01
CA ALA A 62 1.48 -4.83 -0.43
C ALA A 62 0.62 -6.10 -0.43
N SER A 63 -0.38 -6.13 0.44
CA SER A 63 -1.41 -7.17 0.44
C SER A 63 -2.75 -6.59 -0.03
N TYR A 64 -2.73 -5.97 -1.20
CA TYR A 64 -3.94 -5.43 -1.81
C TYR A 64 -3.96 -5.67 -3.32
N GLY A 65 -5.16 -5.62 -3.88
CA GLY A 65 -5.43 -5.69 -5.30
C GLY A 65 -6.79 -5.08 -5.60
N PHE A 66 -7.44 -5.54 -6.66
CA PHE A 66 -8.78 -5.07 -7.03
C PHE A 66 -9.74 -6.24 -7.21
N THR A 67 -11.00 -6.03 -6.87
CA THR A 67 -12.08 -6.97 -7.22
C THR A 67 -12.35 -6.94 -8.73
N ALA A 68 -13.17 -7.86 -9.24
CA ALA A 68 -13.57 -7.86 -10.65
C ALA A 68 -14.33 -6.57 -11.04
N GLU A 69 -15.01 -5.95 -10.07
CA GLU A 69 -15.73 -4.68 -10.19
C GLU A 69 -14.81 -3.45 -10.00
N GLY A 70 -13.50 -3.68 -9.78
CA GLY A 70 -12.50 -2.63 -9.62
C GLY A 70 -12.51 -1.94 -8.26
N LEU A 71 -13.17 -2.50 -7.23
CA LEU A 71 -13.02 -2.00 -5.86
C LEU A 71 -11.64 -2.38 -5.32
N LEU A 72 -11.01 -1.49 -4.57
CA LEU A 72 -9.81 -1.85 -3.81
C LEU A 72 -10.14 -3.02 -2.89
N ARG A 73 -9.32 -4.07 -2.94
CA ARG A 73 -9.38 -5.21 -2.03
C ARG A 73 -8.11 -5.25 -1.20
N VAL A 74 -8.22 -5.03 0.10
CA VAL A 74 -7.15 -5.32 1.06
C VAL A 74 -7.32 -6.76 1.52
N GLU A 75 -6.25 -7.53 1.61
CA GLU A 75 -6.28 -8.96 1.90
C GLU A 75 -5.28 -9.30 3.00
N GLU A 76 -5.72 -10.04 3.99
CA GLU A 76 -4.87 -10.41 5.13
C GLU A 76 -4.19 -11.74 4.88
N TYR A 77 -2.85 -11.73 4.91
CA TYR A 77 -2.05 -12.95 4.73
C TYR A 77 -1.70 -13.63 6.07
N TYR A 78 -1.93 -12.92 7.18
CA TYR A 78 -1.83 -13.40 8.56
C TYR A 78 -2.91 -12.70 9.40
N PRO A 79 -3.28 -13.23 10.58
CA PRO A 79 -4.31 -12.63 11.42
C PRO A 79 -4.04 -11.14 11.71
N ASN A 80 -5.06 -10.29 11.54
CA ASN A 80 -5.02 -8.84 11.78
C ASN A 80 -4.01 -8.04 10.93
N ALA A 81 -3.53 -8.57 9.80
CA ALA A 81 -2.54 -7.89 8.95
C ALA A 81 -2.94 -6.47 8.53
N THR A 82 -4.24 -6.20 8.34
CA THR A 82 -4.73 -4.86 8.00
C THR A 82 -4.53 -3.90 9.16
N GLU A 83 -4.88 -4.32 10.37
CA GLU A 83 -4.71 -3.50 11.58
C GLU A 83 -3.23 -3.24 11.88
N ASP A 84 -2.44 -4.30 11.88
CA ASP A 84 -0.99 -4.28 12.07
C ASP A 84 -0.32 -3.30 11.11
N THR A 85 -0.77 -3.26 9.87
CA THR A 85 -0.22 -2.35 8.85
C THR A 85 -0.69 -0.92 9.05
N TYR A 86 -2.00 -0.68 9.16
CA TYR A 86 -2.55 0.67 8.97
C TYR A 86 -2.85 1.44 10.26
N ARG A 87 -3.03 0.78 11.41
CA ARG A 87 -3.42 1.47 12.65
C ARG A 87 -2.38 2.50 13.08
N GLY A 88 -2.81 3.72 13.39
CA GLY A 88 -1.94 4.85 13.74
C GLY A 88 -1.11 5.41 12.58
N GLY A 89 -1.20 4.82 11.38
CA GLY A 89 -0.62 5.42 10.17
C GLY A 89 -1.39 6.69 9.82
N SER A 90 -0.70 7.80 9.58
CA SER A 90 -1.33 9.08 9.26
C SER A 90 -0.59 9.76 8.11
N GLY A 91 -1.28 10.68 7.44
CA GLY A 91 -0.70 11.38 6.30
C GLY A 91 -1.70 12.24 5.57
N TRP A 92 -1.30 12.68 4.39
CA TRP A 92 -2.04 13.63 3.57
C TRP A 92 -2.41 13.00 2.23
N ILE A 93 -3.67 13.14 1.84
CA ILE A 93 -4.13 12.86 0.49
C ILE A 93 -4.19 14.19 -0.26
N TYR A 94 -3.46 14.25 -1.36
CA TYR A 94 -3.46 15.42 -2.25
C TYR A 94 -4.36 15.13 -3.45
N SER A 95 -5.10 16.13 -3.89
CA SER A 95 -6.02 15.97 -5.01
C SER A 95 -6.06 17.19 -5.91
N LEU A 96 -6.51 16.92 -7.14
CA LEU A 96 -6.82 17.87 -8.18
C LEU A 96 -8.18 17.52 -8.78
N GLN A 97 -8.88 18.48 -9.38
CA GLN A 97 -10.17 18.26 -10.01
C GLN A 97 -10.01 17.47 -11.31
N GLU A 98 -9.14 17.93 -12.21
CA GLU A 98 -8.94 17.36 -13.54
C GLU A 98 -7.45 17.22 -13.89
N LEU A 99 -7.08 16.08 -14.48
CA LEU A 99 -5.70 15.82 -14.91
C LEU A 99 -5.58 16.01 -16.42
N GLU A 100 -5.16 17.21 -16.85
CA GLU A 100 -5.08 17.60 -18.27
C GLU A 100 -4.16 16.68 -19.10
N GLN A 101 -2.98 16.33 -18.57
CA GLN A 101 -1.97 15.50 -19.23
C GLN A 101 -1.80 14.15 -18.52
N GLY A 102 -2.93 13.44 -18.41
CA GLY A 102 -3.04 12.14 -17.76
C GLY A 102 -3.15 10.98 -18.74
N GLU A 103 -2.43 9.89 -18.47
CA GLU A 103 -2.57 8.61 -19.18
C GLU A 103 -3.23 7.58 -18.26
N ALA A 104 -4.36 7.00 -18.68
CA ALA A 104 -5.00 5.91 -17.95
C ALA A 104 -4.14 4.63 -17.99
N MET A 105 -4.03 3.94 -16.86
CA MET A 105 -3.34 2.65 -16.79
C MET A 105 -4.28 1.52 -17.21
N LYS A 106 -3.80 0.63 -18.07
CA LYS A 106 -4.63 -0.47 -18.62
C LYS A 106 -4.93 -1.56 -17.58
N ASP A 107 -3.97 -1.85 -16.70
CA ASP A 107 -4.02 -3.01 -15.81
C ASP A 107 -4.47 -2.67 -14.38
N ILE A 108 -4.64 -1.38 -14.07
CA ILE A 108 -5.00 -0.91 -12.73
C ILE A 108 -6.28 -0.07 -12.82
N PRO A 109 -7.42 -0.56 -12.30
CA PRO A 109 -8.68 0.16 -12.31
C PRO A 109 -8.54 1.55 -11.72
N PHE A 110 -9.13 2.55 -12.39
CA PHE A 110 -9.20 3.93 -11.92
C PHE A 110 -7.84 4.62 -11.73
N ALA A 111 -6.74 4.05 -12.24
CA ALA A 111 -5.41 4.62 -12.09
C ALA A 111 -5.00 5.44 -13.33
N TYR A 112 -4.35 6.56 -13.07
CA TYR A 112 -3.84 7.48 -14.07
C TYR A 112 -2.40 7.86 -13.73
N THR A 113 -1.61 8.18 -14.74
CA THR A 113 -0.25 8.69 -14.56
C THR A 113 -0.07 10.03 -15.25
N SER A 114 0.86 10.83 -14.73
CA SER A 114 1.35 12.02 -15.44
C SER A 114 2.88 12.04 -15.44
N ARG A 115 3.45 12.55 -16.54
CA ARG A 115 4.91 12.72 -16.71
C ARG A 115 5.35 14.17 -16.56
N VAL A 116 4.41 15.07 -16.27
CA VAL A 116 4.68 16.50 -16.06
C VAL A 116 4.31 16.89 -14.63
N PRO A 117 4.90 17.96 -14.07
CA PRO A 117 4.52 18.46 -12.75
C PRO A 117 3.04 18.83 -12.70
N VAL A 118 2.40 18.54 -11.57
CA VAL A 118 0.95 18.77 -11.37
C VAL A 118 0.73 19.61 -10.12
N LYS A 119 0.00 20.72 -10.28
CA LYS A 119 -0.37 21.58 -9.15
C LYS A 119 -1.44 20.89 -8.29
N VAL A 120 -1.27 20.97 -6.98
CA VAL A 120 -2.25 20.51 -5.99
C VAL A 120 -3.35 21.55 -5.84
N GLU A 121 -4.60 21.10 -5.77
CA GLU A 121 -5.76 21.99 -5.59
C GLU A 121 -6.45 21.79 -4.24
N ALA A 122 -6.44 20.58 -3.71
CA ALA A 122 -7.00 20.27 -2.40
C ALA A 122 -6.16 19.25 -1.65
N VAL A 123 -6.28 19.29 -0.32
CA VAL A 123 -5.52 18.45 0.60
C VAL A 123 -6.41 17.99 1.75
N GLU A 124 -6.31 16.72 2.09
CA GLU A 124 -7.04 16.09 3.18
C GLU A 124 -6.05 15.43 4.15
N PHE A 125 -6.18 15.70 5.45
CA PHE A 125 -5.41 14.99 6.47
C PHE A 125 -6.16 13.74 6.94
N ILE A 126 -5.47 12.60 6.92
CA ILE A 126 -5.97 11.33 7.46
C ILE A 126 -5.25 11.05 8.78
N PRO A 127 -5.94 11.15 9.93
CA PRO A 127 -5.32 10.96 11.24
C PRO A 127 -5.02 9.48 11.57
N ASP A 128 -5.81 8.55 11.03
CA ASP A 128 -5.60 7.11 11.18
C ASP A 128 -6.07 6.37 9.91
N ALA A 129 -5.13 5.69 9.26
CA ALA A 129 -5.35 4.97 8.01
C ALA A 129 -6.24 3.74 8.19
N TYR A 130 -6.14 3.05 9.33
CA TYR A 130 -6.97 1.88 9.61
C TYR A 130 -8.43 2.29 9.80
N GLU A 131 -8.69 3.35 10.57
CA GLU A 131 -10.05 3.85 10.74
C GLU A 131 -10.66 4.35 9.42
N ALA A 132 -9.85 5.01 8.57
CA ALA A 132 -10.28 5.41 7.24
C ALA A 132 -10.60 4.22 6.32
N ILE A 133 -9.80 3.14 6.40
CA ILE A 133 -10.03 1.90 5.65
C ILE A 133 -11.30 1.18 6.14
N LEU A 134 -11.50 1.07 7.46
CA LEU A 134 -12.72 0.48 8.02
C LEU A 134 -13.97 1.29 7.67
N GLN A 135 -13.87 2.62 7.66
CA GLN A 135 -14.99 3.47 7.24
C GLN A 135 -15.33 3.23 5.76
N ALA A 136 -14.32 3.18 4.90
CA ALA A 136 -14.52 2.89 3.47
C ALA A 136 -15.10 1.47 3.24
N GLU A 137 -14.72 0.48 4.05
CA GLU A 137 -15.33 -0.86 4.04
C GLU A 137 -16.82 -0.79 4.43
N ARG A 138 -17.17 -0.12 5.53
CA ARG A 138 -18.57 0.04 5.99
C ARG A 138 -19.44 0.74 4.95
N GLU A 139 -18.86 1.65 4.17
CA GLU A 139 -19.52 2.38 3.09
C GLU A 139 -19.55 1.59 1.76
N GLY A 140 -18.97 0.38 1.71
CA GLY A 140 -18.94 -0.46 0.50
C GLY A 140 -18.02 0.07 -0.60
N LYS A 141 -17.06 0.93 -0.27
CA LYS A 141 -16.13 1.57 -1.22
C LYS A 141 -14.82 0.80 -1.42
N LEU A 142 -14.50 -0.09 -0.48
CA LEU A 142 -13.43 -1.08 -0.59
C LEU A 142 -13.87 -2.37 0.12
N VAL A 143 -13.11 -3.44 -0.05
CA VAL A 143 -13.34 -4.73 0.62
C VAL A 143 -12.10 -5.14 1.42
N ILE A 144 -12.28 -5.61 2.66
CA ILE A 144 -11.22 -6.27 3.41
C ILE A 144 -11.52 -7.77 3.45
N LYS A 145 -10.61 -8.57 2.88
CA LYS A 145 -10.66 -10.03 2.98
C LYS A 145 -9.88 -10.46 4.22
N ARG A 146 -10.64 -10.78 5.26
CA ARG A 146 -10.14 -11.16 6.59
C ARG A 146 -9.48 -12.53 6.57
N TYR A 147 -8.39 -12.69 7.31
CA TYR A 147 -7.63 -13.93 7.36
C TYR A 147 -8.48 -15.12 7.84
N GLU A 148 -9.37 -14.89 8.80
CA GLU A 148 -10.27 -15.89 9.39
C GLU A 148 -11.25 -16.49 8.38
N THR A 149 -11.44 -15.81 7.24
CA THR A 149 -12.31 -16.23 6.14
C THR A 149 -11.52 -16.71 4.91
N ALA A 150 -10.19 -16.79 5.02
CA ALA A 150 -9.34 -17.26 3.94
C ALA A 150 -9.67 -18.71 3.57
N SER A 151 -9.75 -19.00 2.27
CA SER A 151 -9.95 -20.36 1.79
C SER A 151 -8.69 -21.20 1.94
N GLU A 152 -8.84 -22.52 2.01
CA GLU A 152 -7.71 -23.45 2.05
C GLU A 152 -6.72 -23.21 0.89
N ALA A 153 -7.22 -22.99 -0.32
CA ALA A 153 -6.37 -22.66 -1.48
C ALA A 153 -5.57 -21.36 -1.28
N ASN A 154 -6.15 -20.36 -0.60
CA ASN A 154 -5.45 -19.13 -0.28
C ASN A 154 -4.36 -19.34 0.76
N LEU A 155 -4.65 -20.12 1.81
CA LEU A 155 -3.69 -20.46 2.86
C LEU A 155 -2.51 -21.26 2.28
N GLN A 156 -2.78 -22.21 1.39
CA GLN A 156 -1.76 -22.96 0.66
C GLN A 156 -0.92 -22.06 -0.26
N TRP A 157 -1.54 -21.10 -0.93
CA TRP A 157 -0.82 -20.12 -1.72
C TRP A 157 0.11 -19.27 -0.84
N ILE A 158 -0.37 -18.75 0.30
CA ILE A 158 0.45 -18.00 1.27
C ILE A 158 1.62 -18.85 1.76
N ALA A 159 1.36 -20.10 2.18
CA ALA A 159 2.37 -21.03 2.68
C ALA A 159 3.48 -21.34 1.64
N ARG A 160 3.16 -21.27 0.35
CA ARG A 160 4.14 -21.44 -0.74
C ARG A 160 4.86 -20.14 -1.11
N THR A 161 4.15 -19.02 -1.15
CA THR A 161 4.67 -17.73 -1.62
C THR A 161 5.61 -17.10 -0.60
N ILE A 162 5.28 -17.13 0.69
CA ILE A 162 6.09 -16.47 1.72
C ILE A 162 7.54 -16.99 1.80
N PRO A 163 7.81 -18.32 1.73
CA PRO A 163 9.18 -18.82 1.63
C PRO A 163 9.93 -18.33 0.38
N GLN A 164 9.24 -18.21 -0.76
CA GLN A 164 9.84 -17.72 -2.01
C GLN A 164 10.18 -16.23 -1.91
N GLU A 165 9.25 -15.41 -1.42
CA GLU A 165 9.49 -13.99 -1.19
C GLU A 165 10.64 -13.77 -0.19
N TYR A 166 10.74 -14.61 0.84
CA TYR A 166 11.86 -14.55 1.78
C TYR A 166 13.20 -14.83 1.09
N ASP A 167 13.27 -15.85 0.23
CA ASP A 167 14.50 -16.21 -0.49
C ASP A 167 14.89 -15.13 -1.53
N GLU A 168 13.90 -14.56 -2.23
CA GLU A 168 14.09 -13.47 -3.20
C GLU A 168 14.47 -12.14 -2.54
N ALA A 169 14.17 -11.97 -1.25
CA ALA A 169 14.50 -10.79 -0.46
C ALA A 169 15.93 -10.82 0.15
N ALA A 170 16.83 -11.66 -0.35
CA ALA A 170 18.19 -11.80 0.20
C ALA A 170 18.99 -10.48 0.21
N ASP A 171 18.70 -9.54 -0.69
CA ASP A 171 19.29 -8.20 -0.75
C ASP A 171 18.52 -7.15 0.09
N ARG A 172 17.46 -7.56 0.79
CA ARG A 172 16.53 -6.71 1.56
C ARG A 172 16.32 -7.27 2.97
N PRO A 173 17.33 -7.16 3.85
CA PRO A 173 17.27 -7.73 5.20
C PRO A 173 16.13 -7.15 6.05
N GLU A 174 15.74 -5.89 5.82
CA GLU A 174 14.59 -5.27 6.47
C GLU A 174 13.27 -5.98 6.10
N TYR A 175 13.17 -6.45 4.85
CA TYR A 175 12.01 -7.19 4.39
C TYR A 175 12.01 -8.63 4.91
N GLN A 176 13.16 -9.32 4.88
CA GLN A 176 13.30 -10.65 5.50
C GLN A 176 12.95 -10.63 6.99
N LEU A 177 13.38 -9.59 7.71
CA LEU A 177 13.05 -9.39 9.13
C LEU A 177 11.54 -9.27 9.34
N PHE A 178 10.84 -8.48 8.51
CA PHE A 178 9.38 -8.37 8.52
C PHE A 178 8.71 -9.73 8.25
N LEU A 179 9.12 -10.44 7.20
CA LEU A 179 8.53 -11.73 6.84
C LEU A 179 8.69 -12.76 7.97
N LYS A 180 9.89 -12.88 8.56
CA LYS A 180 10.14 -13.78 9.71
C LYS A 180 9.24 -13.48 10.90
N ALA A 181 9.01 -12.20 11.18
CA ALA A 181 8.18 -11.79 12.29
C ALA A 181 6.69 -12.06 12.07
N LYS A 182 6.19 -11.85 10.85
CA LYS A 182 4.76 -11.98 10.53
C LYS A 182 4.35 -13.39 10.13
N PHE A 183 5.29 -14.23 9.70
CA PHE A 183 5.05 -15.60 9.27
C PHE A 183 5.97 -16.63 9.95
N PRO A 184 6.07 -16.63 11.29
CA PRO A 184 7.05 -17.44 12.02
C PRO A 184 6.85 -18.95 11.80
N GLU A 185 5.61 -19.43 11.73
CA GLU A 185 5.32 -20.86 11.52
C GLU A 185 5.67 -21.32 10.09
N ILE A 186 5.48 -20.46 9.09
CA ILE A 186 5.80 -20.76 7.68
C ILE A 186 7.32 -20.76 7.48
N LEU A 187 8.03 -19.86 8.16
CA LEU A 187 9.47 -19.66 8.00
C LEU A 187 10.32 -20.34 9.09
N LYS A 188 9.73 -21.23 9.90
CA LYS A 188 10.39 -21.87 11.04
C LYS A 188 11.73 -22.55 10.73
N ASN A 189 11.92 -22.98 9.48
CA ASN A 189 13.13 -23.67 9.01
C ASN A 189 14.06 -22.78 8.15
N LYS A 190 13.90 -21.45 8.18
CA LYS A 190 14.69 -20.46 7.43
C LYS A 190 15.34 -19.40 8.33
#